data_AF-A0AAN7UV11-F1
#
_entry.id   AF-A0AAN7UV11-F1
#
_cell.length_a   1.000
_cell.length_b   1.000
_cell.length_c   1.000
_cell.angle_alpha   90.00
_cell.angle_beta   90.00
_cell.angle_gamma   90.00
#
_symmetry.space_group_name_H-M   'P 1'
#
loop_
_entity.id
_entity.type
_entity.pdbx_description
1 polymer ?
#
loop_
_entity_poly.entity_id
_entity_poly.type
_entity_poly.pdbx_seq_one_letter_code
_entity_poly.pdbx_strand_id
1 'polypeptide(L)'
;MSHLTEFSNALAFLERLLREEVSDLEMDHRDHGKLGWFCVQFPLAGMLPLAYITEYYSRLHVEVEGSRLKPERKAIHRQFMTKAYLAYRAAQYQPHSGTKHHLRGCLFHITQALQIIEKSKEYDDEQPVHWSEVYPATFLEGYANHTPPEEYWLLFKLESLWPVLDLSVRVLRLVMPDCQETWDEWEATLYQEGWLQQFILDSRLSLAKIPLDASRQIDMARPSNLEDTVD
;
A
#
# COMPACT_ATOMS: atom_id res chain seq x y z
N MET A 1 15.63 -4.70 -8.06
CA MET A 1 14.80 -3.56 -7.63
C MET A 1 13.39 -4.03 -7.30
N SER A 2 13.01 -4.02 -6.01
CA SER A 2 11.75 -4.66 -5.59
C SER A 2 10.56 -3.89 -6.15
N HIS A 3 9.41 -4.53 -6.41
CA HIS A 3 8.20 -3.82 -6.84
C HIS A 3 7.84 -2.71 -5.84
N LEU A 4 8.06 -2.93 -4.54
CA LEU A 4 7.89 -1.89 -3.51
C LEU A 4 8.86 -0.70 -3.68
N THR A 5 10.10 -0.95 -4.09
CA THR A 5 11.08 0.11 -4.41
C THR A 5 10.67 0.89 -5.66
N GLU A 6 10.19 0.21 -6.69
CA GLU A 6 9.67 0.85 -7.92
C GLU A 6 8.41 1.67 -7.62
N PHE A 7 7.55 1.15 -6.74
CA PHE A 7 6.37 1.81 -6.22
C PHE A 7 6.72 3.10 -5.44
N SER A 8 7.62 2.98 -4.47
CA SER A 8 8.12 4.12 -3.69
C SER A 8 8.82 5.15 -4.59
N ASN A 9 9.57 4.71 -5.61
CA ASN A 9 10.22 5.60 -6.58
C ASN A 9 9.22 6.34 -7.47
N ALA A 10 8.19 5.65 -7.98
CA ALA A 10 7.14 6.26 -8.79
C ALA A 10 6.34 7.29 -7.99
N LEU A 11 6.03 6.98 -6.73
CA LEU A 11 5.34 7.91 -5.82
C LEU A 11 6.22 9.09 -5.42
N ALA A 12 7.51 8.88 -5.18
CA ALA A 12 8.46 9.96 -4.91
C ALA A 12 8.64 10.88 -6.13
N PHE A 13 8.66 10.31 -7.35
CA PHE A 13 8.67 11.07 -8.59
C PHE A 13 7.39 11.92 -8.74
N LEU A 14 6.21 11.33 -8.47
CA LEU A 14 4.95 12.06 -8.47
C LEU A 14 4.92 13.20 -7.44
N GLU A 15 5.43 12.96 -6.23
CA GLU A 15 5.48 13.98 -5.19
C GLU A 15 6.37 15.16 -5.61
N ARG A 16 7.52 14.90 -6.25
CA ARG A 16 8.40 15.92 -6.81
C ARG A 16 7.73 16.70 -7.95
N LEU A 17 7.04 15.99 -8.85
CA LEU A 17 6.31 16.58 -9.97
C LEU A 17 5.15 17.48 -9.50
N LEU A 18 4.49 17.14 -8.40
CA LEU A 18 3.41 17.94 -7.81
C LEU A 18 3.88 19.09 -6.93
N ARG A 19 5.15 19.08 -6.49
CA ARG A 19 5.80 20.19 -5.79
C ARG A 19 6.39 21.23 -6.73
N GLU A 20 6.30 21.02 -8.05
CA GLU A 20 6.94 21.87 -9.07
C GLU A 20 8.47 21.97 -8.89
N GLU A 21 9.08 20.97 -8.25
CA GLU A 21 10.52 20.90 -7.98
C GLU A 21 11.32 20.32 -9.17
N VAL A 22 10.65 19.97 -10.27
CA VAL A 22 11.29 19.54 -11.52
C VAL A 22 11.39 20.77 -12.43
N SER A 23 12.63 21.26 -12.61
CA SER A 23 12.93 22.35 -13.53
C SER A 23 12.65 21.93 -14.99
N ASP A 24 12.21 22.89 -15.81
CA ASP A 24 12.01 22.77 -17.26
C ASP A 24 13.19 22.12 -18.04
N LEU A 25 14.37 22.00 -17.43
CA LEU A 25 15.56 21.38 -18.02
C LEU A 25 15.63 19.84 -17.98
N GLU A 26 14.83 19.15 -17.17
CA GLU A 26 14.72 17.67 -17.21
C GLU A 26 13.56 17.20 -18.11
N MET A 27 12.84 18.14 -18.74
CA MET A 27 11.65 17.90 -19.56
C MET A 27 11.92 17.67 -21.06
N ASP A 28 13.12 17.22 -21.45
CA ASP A 28 13.44 17.01 -22.86
C ASP A 28 13.05 15.63 -23.41
N HIS A 29 12.33 14.80 -22.64
CA HIS A 29 11.72 13.56 -23.13
C HIS A 29 10.21 13.54 -22.85
N ARG A 30 9.48 13.91 -23.92
CA ARG A 30 8.03 13.78 -24.15
C ARG A 30 7.16 14.86 -23.51
N ASP A 31 6.35 15.46 -24.37
CA ASP A 31 5.25 16.39 -24.11
C ASP A 31 4.18 15.86 -23.11
N HIS A 32 4.56 15.59 -21.86
CA HIS A 32 3.60 15.39 -20.76
C HIS A 32 3.17 16.73 -20.12
N GLY A 33 3.37 17.84 -20.85
CA GLY A 33 2.95 19.21 -20.52
C GLY A 33 1.46 19.48 -20.71
N LYS A 34 0.59 18.58 -20.28
CA LYS A 34 -0.87 18.76 -20.32
C LYS A 34 -1.50 18.95 -18.92
N LEU A 35 -0.74 18.78 -17.84
CA LEU A 35 -1.24 18.66 -16.46
C LEU A 35 -1.78 19.95 -15.78
N GLY A 36 -1.97 21.06 -16.50
CA GLY A 36 -2.49 22.31 -15.92
C GLY A 36 -4.02 22.43 -15.89
N TRP A 37 -4.74 21.67 -16.73
CA TRP A 37 -6.17 21.88 -16.99
C TRP A 37 -7.05 20.63 -16.81
N PHE A 38 -6.50 19.54 -16.27
CA PHE A 38 -7.25 18.30 -16.10
C PHE A 38 -8.16 18.36 -14.88
N CYS A 39 -9.46 18.29 -15.17
CA CYS A 39 -10.51 18.05 -14.19
C CYS A 39 -10.39 16.61 -13.67
N VAL A 40 -10.14 16.45 -12.37
CA VAL A 40 -10.12 15.16 -11.68
C VAL A 40 -11.46 14.97 -10.99
N GLN A 41 -12.11 13.83 -11.24
CA GLN A 41 -13.33 13.43 -10.55
C GLN A 41 -13.00 12.75 -9.22
N PHE A 42 -13.77 13.07 -8.18
CA PHE A 42 -13.64 12.47 -6.86
C PHE A 42 -14.98 11.91 -6.35
N PRO A 43 -14.96 10.81 -5.56
CA PRO A 43 -13.80 9.97 -5.24
C PRO A 43 -13.18 9.35 -6.50
N LEU A 44 -11.91 8.93 -6.42
CA LEU A 44 -11.23 8.38 -7.58
C LEU A 44 -11.97 7.14 -8.10
N ALA A 45 -12.05 6.98 -9.42
CA ALA A 45 -12.79 5.89 -10.03
C ALA A 45 -12.37 4.52 -9.45
N GLY A 46 -13.38 3.72 -9.09
CA GLY A 46 -13.25 2.39 -8.50
C GLY A 46 -12.74 2.34 -7.07
N MET A 47 -12.44 3.48 -6.42
CA MET A 47 -11.86 3.52 -5.08
C MET A 47 -12.75 2.82 -4.06
N LEU A 48 -12.11 2.03 -3.19
CA LEU A 48 -12.81 1.36 -2.10
C LEU A 48 -13.47 2.39 -1.16
N PRO A 49 -14.71 2.14 -0.72
CA PRO A 49 -15.37 3.02 0.24
C PRO A 49 -14.58 3.12 1.56
N LEU A 50 -14.47 4.32 2.12
CA LEU A 50 -13.80 4.54 3.41
C LEU A 50 -14.34 3.65 4.53
N ALA A 51 -15.63 3.28 4.50
CA ALA A 51 -16.21 2.35 5.46
C ALA A 51 -15.53 0.96 5.42
N TYR A 52 -15.28 0.43 4.21
CA TYR A 52 -14.57 -0.83 4.02
C TYR A 52 -13.12 -0.72 4.50
N ILE A 53 -12.44 0.39 4.19
CA ILE A 53 -11.07 0.65 4.66
C ILE A 53 -10.99 0.74 6.18
N THR A 54 -11.99 1.36 6.80
CA THR A 54 -12.10 1.48 8.25
C THR A 54 -12.27 0.11 8.90
N GLU A 55 -13.17 -0.71 8.37
CA GLU A 55 -13.36 -2.09 8.84
C GLU A 55 -12.08 -2.92 8.66
N TYR A 56 -11.46 -2.84 7.48
CA TYR A 56 -10.21 -3.54 7.16
C TYR A 56 -9.11 -3.25 8.19
N TYR A 57 -8.79 -1.97 8.41
CA TYR A 57 -7.78 -1.59 9.40
C TYR A 57 -8.21 -1.84 10.84
N SER A 58 -9.50 -1.86 11.14
CA SER A 58 -9.99 -2.21 12.48
C SER A 58 -9.72 -3.68 12.79
N ARG A 59 -9.90 -4.60 11.83
CA ARG A 59 -9.55 -6.03 11.99
C ARG A 59 -8.06 -6.21 12.24
N LEU A 60 -7.22 -5.57 11.43
CA LEU A 60 -5.77 -5.60 11.61
C LEU A 60 -5.33 -5.00 12.96
N HIS A 61 -5.99 -3.92 13.39
CA HIS A 61 -5.71 -3.31 14.68
C HIS A 61 -6.01 -4.26 15.84
N VAL A 62 -7.15 -4.96 15.81
CA VAL A 62 -7.50 -5.96 16.84
C VAL A 62 -6.45 -7.07 16.92
N GLU A 63 -5.95 -7.56 15.79
CA GLU A 63 -4.88 -8.58 15.77
C GLU A 63 -3.59 -8.05 16.40
N VAL A 64 -3.14 -6.85 16.02
CA VAL A 64 -1.93 -6.23 16.58
C VAL A 64 -2.07 -5.96 18.08
N GLU A 65 -3.23 -5.48 18.53
CA GLU A 65 -3.45 -5.24 19.96
C GLU A 65 -3.50 -6.53 20.77
N GLY A 66 -4.13 -7.58 20.23
CA GLY A 66 -4.20 -8.90 20.85
C GLY A 66 -2.87 -9.66 20.90
N SER A 67 -1.90 -9.28 20.06
CA SER A 67 -0.55 -9.86 20.07
C SER A 67 0.27 -9.44 21.30
N ARG A 68 1.44 -10.07 21.49
CA ARG A 68 2.45 -9.69 22.49
C ARG A 68 3.60 -8.89 21.89
N LEU A 69 3.40 -8.28 20.71
CA LEU A 69 4.40 -7.45 20.04
C LEU A 69 4.93 -6.39 20.99
N LYS A 70 6.24 -6.12 20.92
CA LYS A 70 6.86 -5.01 21.65
C LYS A 70 6.05 -3.71 21.45
N PRO A 71 5.89 -2.87 22.49
CA PRO A 71 5.13 -1.62 22.40
C PRO A 71 5.54 -0.74 21.21
N GLU A 72 6.83 -0.71 20.88
CA GLU A 72 7.42 0.04 19.78
C GLU A 72 6.89 -0.46 18.42
N ARG A 73 6.84 -1.77 18.19
CA ARG A 73 6.29 -2.39 16.97
C ARG A 73 4.82 -2.04 16.80
N LYS A 74 4.04 -2.14 17.89
CA LYS A 74 2.62 -1.75 17.89
C LYS A 74 2.46 -0.26 17.57
N ALA A 75 3.28 0.60 18.17
CA ALA A 75 3.24 2.04 17.93
C ALA A 75 3.55 2.39 16.47
N ILE A 76 4.59 1.80 15.89
CA ILE A 76 4.95 1.98 14.47
C ILE A 76 3.81 1.53 13.56
N HIS A 77 3.24 0.34 13.80
CA HIS A 77 2.13 -0.16 12.99
C HIS A 77 0.86 0.71 13.12
N ARG A 78 0.55 1.22 14.31
CA ARG A 78 -0.56 2.18 14.50
C ARG A 78 -0.34 3.47 13.72
N GLN A 79 0.89 4.00 13.71
CA GLN A 79 1.22 5.19 12.91
C GLN A 79 1.02 4.91 11.42
N PHE A 80 1.48 3.76 10.93
CA PHE A 80 1.24 3.31 9.56
C PHE A 80 -0.26 3.29 9.22
N MET A 81 -1.07 2.55 9.99
CA MET A 81 -2.52 2.45 9.75
C MET A 81 -3.22 3.81 9.78
N THR A 82 -2.79 4.69 10.69
CA THR A 82 -3.31 6.06 10.77
C THR A 82 -3.03 6.83 9.48
N LYS A 83 -1.80 6.76 8.95
CA LYS A 83 -1.44 7.44 7.70
C LYS A 83 -2.16 6.84 6.50
N ALA A 84 -2.27 5.52 6.43
CA ALA A 84 -3.01 4.86 5.36
C ALA A 84 -4.51 5.25 5.36
N TYR A 85 -5.14 5.28 6.53
CA TYR A 85 -6.52 5.77 6.67
C TYR A 85 -6.65 7.23 6.25
N LEU A 86 -5.73 8.10 6.68
CA LEU A 86 -5.75 9.52 6.30
C LEU A 86 -5.57 9.72 4.80
N ALA A 87 -4.82 8.86 4.11
CA ALA A 87 -4.69 8.89 2.65
C ALA A 87 -6.04 8.65 1.97
N TYR A 88 -6.75 7.58 2.33
CA TYR A 88 -8.08 7.28 1.78
C TYR A 88 -9.09 8.38 2.12
N ARG A 89 -9.08 8.86 3.36
CA ARG A 89 -9.93 9.96 3.79
C ARG A 89 -9.69 11.22 2.93
N ALA A 90 -8.42 11.53 2.67
CA ALA A 90 -8.04 12.66 1.84
C ALA A 90 -8.39 12.46 0.36
N ALA A 91 -8.47 11.23 -0.15
CA ALA A 91 -8.93 10.97 -1.51
C ALA A 91 -10.47 10.99 -1.63
N GLN A 92 -11.19 10.62 -0.57
CA GLN A 92 -12.66 10.53 -0.58
C GLN A 92 -13.36 11.86 -0.33
N TYR A 93 -12.86 12.68 0.59
CA TYR A 93 -13.50 13.95 0.95
C TYR A 93 -12.91 15.13 0.16
N GLN A 94 -12.95 15.01 -1.17
CA GLN A 94 -12.57 16.07 -2.11
C GLN A 94 -13.82 16.65 -2.79
N PRO A 95 -13.72 17.85 -3.38
CA PRO A 95 -14.77 18.35 -4.27
C PRO A 95 -15.03 17.34 -5.39
N HIS A 96 -16.30 17.15 -5.79
CA HIS A 96 -16.68 16.21 -6.86
C HIS A 96 -15.84 16.37 -8.13
N SER A 97 -15.43 17.60 -8.43
CA SER A 97 -14.48 17.95 -9.48
C SER A 97 -13.39 18.84 -8.90
N GLY A 98 -12.13 18.48 -9.14
CA GLY A 98 -10.96 19.22 -8.69
C GLY A 98 -9.82 19.18 -9.68
N THR A 99 -8.65 19.63 -9.23
CA THR A 99 -7.38 19.58 -9.96
C THR A 99 -6.40 18.63 -9.27
N LYS A 100 -5.28 18.31 -9.92
CA LYS A 100 -4.19 17.51 -9.32
C LYS A 100 -3.71 18.00 -7.95
N HIS A 101 -3.84 19.30 -7.63
CA HIS A 101 -3.48 19.84 -6.32
C HIS A 101 -4.29 19.22 -5.18
N HIS A 102 -5.50 18.74 -5.45
CA HIS A 102 -6.36 18.07 -4.47
C HIS A 102 -5.82 16.66 -4.11
N LEU A 103 -4.94 16.08 -4.93
CA LEU A 103 -4.25 14.82 -4.63
C LEU A 103 -3.10 14.99 -3.62
N ARG A 104 -2.66 16.23 -3.35
CA ARG A 104 -1.47 16.49 -2.52
C ARG A 104 -1.60 15.90 -1.11
N GLY A 105 -2.77 16.03 -0.49
CA GLY A 105 -3.02 15.47 0.85
C GLY A 105 -3.00 13.95 0.86
N CYS A 106 -3.63 13.33 -0.16
CA CYS A 106 -3.62 11.89 -0.35
C CYS A 106 -2.18 11.36 -0.52
N LEU A 107 -1.43 11.93 -1.46
CA LEU A 107 -0.06 11.51 -1.76
C LEU A 107 0.88 11.70 -0.58
N PHE A 108 0.78 12.83 0.13
CA PHE A 108 1.56 13.04 1.35
C PHE A 108 1.35 11.92 2.37
N HIS A 109 0.11 11.49 2.58
CA HIS A 109 -0.20 10.43 3.51
C HIS A 109 0.21 9.04 3.02
N ILE A 110 0.11 8.77 1.70
CA ILE A 110 0.66 7.56 1.07
C ILE A 110 2.17 7.49 1.31
N THR A 111 2.92 8.54 0.96
CA THR A 111 4.38 8.58 1.15
C THR A 111 4.75 8.35 2.60
N GLN A 112 4.05 9.01 3.54
CA GLN A 112 4.30 8.80 4.96
C GLN A 112 4.01 7.37 5.42
N ALA A 113 2.94 6.74 4.92
CA ALA A 113 2.63 5.35 5.26
C ALA A 113 3.75 4.41 4.78
N LEU A 114 4.22 4.56 3.54
CA LEU A 114 5.31 3.76 2.99
C LEU A 114 6.63 3.99 3.76
N GLN A 115 6.98 5.23 4.07
CA GLN A 115 8.18 5.51 4.87
C GLN A 115 8.12 4.87 6.27
N ILE A 116 6.94 4.82 6.90
CA ILE A 116 6.77 4.17 8.21
C ILE A 116 6.96 2.66 8.09
N ILE A 117 6.43 2.02 7.04
CA ILE A 117 6.58 0.56 6.87
C ILE A 117 8.03 0.18 6.53
N GLU A 118 8.72 1.01 5.74
CA GLU A 118 10.14 0.85 5.42
C GLU A 118 10.99 0.95 6.70
N LYS A 119 10.79 2.00 7.51
CA LYS A 119 11.47 2.14 8.81
C LYS A 119 11.11 1.04 9.80
N SER A 120 9.87 0.53 9.73
CA SER A 120 9.48 -0.63 10.52
C SER A 120 10.32 -1.85 10.14
N LYS A 121 10.69 -2.01 8.87
CA LYS A 121 11.57 -3.11 8.45
C LYS A 121 12.98 -2.93 9.01
N GLU A 122 13.55 -1.72 8.94
CA GLU A 122 14.87 -1.43 9.51
C GLU A 122 14.93 -1.77 11.00
N TYR A 123 13.90 -1.38 11.77
CA TYR A 123 13.76 -1.75 13.17
C TYR A 123 13.72 -3.27 13.37
N ASP A 124 13.02 -4.00 12.49
CA ASP A 124 12.90 -5.46 12.58
C ASP A 124 14.22 -6.18 12.31
N ASP A 125 15.01 -5.64 11.38
CA ASP A 125 16.34 -6.18 11.04
C ASP A 125 17.32 -5.99 12.23
N GLU A 126 17.16 -4.92 13.03
CA GLU A 126 17.94 -4.68 14.26
C GLU A 126 17.40 -5.42 15.50
N GLN A 127 16.09 -5.67 15.54
CA GLN A 127 15.38 -6.27 16.68
C GLN A 127 14.51 -7.43 16.20
N PRO A 128 15.09 -8.61 15.91
CA PRO A 128 14.35 -9.73 15.31
C PRO A 128 13.06 -10.09 16.04
N VAL A 129 12.04 -10.50 15.27
CA VAL A 129 10.73 -10.86 15.80
C VAL A 129 10.80 -12.24 16.43
N HIS A 130 10.30 -12.39 17.65
CA HIS A 130 10.20 -13.71 18.29
C HIS A 130 8.75 -14.22 18.33
N TRP A 131 8.56 -15.54 18.32
CA TRP A 131 7.24 -16.16 18.46
C TRP A 131 6.49 -15.74 19.73
N SER A 132 7.22 -15.45 20.80
CA SER A 132 6.66 -14.91 22.05
C SER A 132 5.97 -13.55 21.89
N GLU A 133 6.27 -12.83 20.80
CA GLU A 133 5.69 -11.54 20.45
C GLU A 133 4.46 -11.69 19.54
N VAL A 134 4.51 -12.59 18.56
CA VAL A 134 3.46 -12.73 17.53
C VAL A 134 2.19 -13.38 18.11
N TYR A 135 2.35 -14.42 18.94
CA TYR A 135 1.22 -15.12 19.57
C TYR A 135 1.45 -15.38 21.07
N PRO A 136 0.38 -15.49 21.88
CA PRO A 136 0.50 -16.04 23.22
C PRO A 136 1.03 -17.47 23.16
N ALA A 137 1.89 -17.86 24.11
CA ALA A 137 2.54 -19.18 24.11
C ALA A 137 1.57 -20.39 24.03
N THR A 138 0.30 -20.19 24.40
CA THR A 138 -0.78 -21.18 24.33
C THR A 138 -1.28 -21.49 22.91
N PHE A 139 -0.99 -20.63 21.93
CA PHE A 139 -1.38 -20.82 20.52
C PHE A 139 -0.27 -21.45 19.67
N LEU A 140 0.92 -21.64 20.25
CA LEU A 140 2.11 -22.12 19.53
C LEU A 140 2.10 -23.63 19.23
N GLU A 141 1.23 -24.41 19.89
CA GLU A 141 1.21 -25.88 19.75
C GLU A 141 0.80 -26.38 18.35
N GLY A 142 0.17 -25.53 17.51
CA GLY A 142 -0.22 -25.88 16.13
C GLY A 142 0.48 -25.12 15.00
N TYR A 143 1.00 -23.91 15.27
CA TYR A 143 1.53 -23.00 14.24
C TYR A 143 3.05 -22.90 14.20
N ALA A 144 3.76 -23.31 15.27
CA ALA A 144 5.21 -23.13 15.41
C ALA A 144 6.05 -23.94 14.40
N ASN A 145 5.45 -24.80 13.58
CA ASN A 145 6.17 -25.76 12.75
C ASN A 145 6.33 -25.37 11.26
N HIS A 146 5.69 -24.30 10.76
CA HIS A 146 5.66 -24.06 9.30
C HIS A 146 6.12 -22.69 8.79
N THR A 147 6.08 -21.61 9.59
CA THR A 147 6.52 -20.28 9.12
C THR A 147 7.30 -19.54 10.21
N PRO A 148 8.52 -19.04 9.98
CA PRO A 148 9.26 -18.22 10.95
C PRO A 148 8.45 -16.99 11.43
N PRO A 149 8.62 -16.55 12.69
CA PRO A 149 7.87 -15.40 13.24
C PRO A 149 8.18 -14.09 12.50
N GLU A 150 9.40 -13.92 12.01
CA GLU A 150 9.80 -12.80 11.16
C GLU A 150 9.05 -12.80 9.82
N GLU A 151 8.91 -13.98 9.21
CA GLU A 151 8.19 -14.15 7.95
C GLU A 151 6.69 -13.91 8.13
N TYR A 152 6.09 -14.42 9.21
CA TYR A 152 4.70 -14.14 9.55
C TYR A 152 4.45 -12.64 9.73
N TRP A 153 5.30 -11.96 10.52
CA TRP A 153 5.17 -10.52 10.74
C TRP A 153 5.38 -9.70 9.48
N LEU A 154 6.32 -10.11 8.62
CA LEU A 154 6.51 -9.49 7.32
C LEU A 154 5.26 -9.64 6.45
N LEU A 155 4.68 -10.83 6.37
CA LEU A 155 3.45 -11.07 5.60
C LEU A 155 2.28 -10.25 6.13
N PHE A 156 2.14 -10.13 7.45
CA PHE A 156 1.16 -9.26 8.08
C PHE A 156 1.32 -7.80 7.64
N LYS A 157 2.55 -7.27 7.63
CA LYS A 157 2.85 -5.91 7.17
C LYS A 157 2.62 -5.73 5.66
N LEU A 158 2.98 -6.72 4.85
CA LEU A 158 2.75 -6.68 3.40
C LEU A 158 1.25 -6.68 3.09
N GLU A 159 0.49 -7.51 3.80
CA GLU A 159 -0.96 -7.53 3.70
C GLU A 159 -1.56 -6.18 4.07
N SER A 160 -1.11 -5.58 5.18
CA SER A 160 -1.61 -4.29 5.64
C SER A 160 -1.31 -3.13 4.68
N LEU A 161 -0.36 -3.29 3.75
CA LEU A 161 -0.07 -2.32 2.69
C LEU A 161 -1.10 -2.31 1.56
N TRP A 162 -1.91 -3.37 1.40
CA TRP A 162 -2.79 -3.51 0.25
C TRP A 162 -3.64 -2.27 -0.06
N PRO A 163 -4.33 -1.63 0.91
CA PRO A 163 -5.08 -0.41 0.59
C PRO A 163 -4.17 0.73 0.10
N VAL A 164 -2.98 0.88 0.69
CA VAL A 164 -2.04 1.93 0.27
C VAL A 164 -1.59 1.69 -1.17
N LEU A 165 -1.35 0.43 -1.55
CA LEU A 165 -0.99 0.05 -2.92
C LEU A 165 -2.15 0.29 -3.88
N ASP A 166 -3.38 -0.14 -3.55
CA ASP A 166 -4.58 0.12 -4.36
C ASP A 166 -4.77 1.61 -4.63
N LEU A 167 -4.77 2.44 -3.57
CA LEU A 167 -4.97 3.88 -3.70
C LEU A 167 -3.87 4.53 -4.54
N SER A 168 -2.64 4.06 -4.41
CA SER A 168 -1.51 4.58 -5.17
C SER A 168 -1.62 4.25 -6.66
N VAL A 169 -2.04 3.03 -7.04
CA VAL A 169 -2.33 2.68 -8.44
C VAL A 169 -3.37 3.63 -9.03
N ARG A 170 -4.43 3.94 -8.28
CA ARG A 170 -5.48 4.89 -8.72
C ARG A 170 -4.91 6.29 -8.96
N VAL A 171 -4.04 6.76 -8.07
CA VAL A 171 -3.39 8.07 -8.22
C VAL A 171 -2.40 8.08 -9.39
N LEU A 172 -1.58 7.03 -9.53
CA LEU A 172 -0.62 6.87 -10.62
C LEU A 172 -1.31 6.86 -11.98
N ARG A 173 -2.42 6.13 -12.11
CA ARG A 173 -3.24 6.08 -13.34
C ARG A 173 -3.75 7.46 -13.76
N LEU A 174 -4.11 8.31 -12.80
CA LEU A 174 -4.59 9.66 -13.08
C LEU A 174 -3.48 10.61 -13.53
N VAL A 175 -2.29 10.48 -12.97
CA VAL A 175 -1.18 11.42 -13.24
C VAL A 175 -0.29 10.96 -14.39
N MET A 176 -0.25 9.64 -14.67
CA MET A 176 0.53 9.02 -15.75
C MET A 176 -0.36 8.12 -16.62
N PRO A 177 -1.34 8.68 -17.36
CA PRO A 177 -2.27 7.90 -18.17
C PRO A 177 -1.60 7.14 -19.33
N ASP A 178 -0.41 7.59 -19.77
CA ASP A 178 0.33 6.94 -20.86
C ASP A 178 0.91 5.56 -20.47
N CYS A 179 0.88 5.21 -19.18
CA CYS A 179 1.32 3.91 -18.64
C CYS A 179 0.13 3.02 -18.25
N GLN A 180 -1.02 3.17 -18.91
CA GLN A 180 -2.27 2.48 -18.55
C GLN A 180 -2.11 0.96 -18.41
N GLU A 181 -1.42 0.31 -19.36
CA GLU A 181 -1.21 -1.15 -19.33
C GLU A 181 -0.47 -1.61 -18.06
N THR A 182 0.52 -0.84 -17.60
CA THR A 182 1.24 -1.11 -16.35
C THR A 182 0.32 -1.00 -15.13
N TRP A 183 -0.55 0.00 -15.10
CA TRP A 183 -1.48 0.19 -13.98
C TRP A 183 -2.56 -0.88 -13.94
N ASP A 184 -3.02 -1.35 -15.11
CA ASP A 184 -3.99 -2.44 -15.21
C ASP A 184 -3.39 -3.77 -14.76
N GLU A 185 -2.15 -4.06 -15.12
CA GLU A 185 -1.40 -5.24 -14.64
C GLU A 185 -1.24 -5.21 -13.11
N TRP A 186 -0.89 -4.04 -12.55
CA TRP A 186 -0.72 -3.88 -11.11
C TRP A 186 -2.04 -4.00 -10.36
N GLU A 187 -3.11 -3.38 -10.85
CA GLU A 187 -4.45 -3.54 -10.27
C GLU A 187 -4.86 -5.02 -10.32
N ALA A 188 -4.74 -5.69 -11.47
CA ALA A 188 -5.08 -7.11 -11.62
C ALA A 188 -4.29 -7.99 -10.63
N THR A 189 -2.99 -7.71 -10.45
CA THR A 189 -2.15 -8.42 -9.47
C THR A 189 -2.67 -8.25 -8.05
N LEU A 190 -3.04 -7.03 -7.64
CA LEU A 190 -3.52 -6.73 -6.27
C LEU A 190 -4.86 -7.40 -5.91
N TYR A 191 -5.65 -7.81 -6.90
CA TYR A 191 -6.94 -8.47 -6.72
C TYR A 191 -6.91 -9.97 -7.05
N GLN A 192 -5.77 -10.51 -7.46
CA GLN A 192 -5.61 -11.94 -7.73
C GLN A 192 -5.54 -12.73 -6.42
N GLU A 193 -6.08 -13.96 -6.42
CA GLU A 193 -5.80 -14.92 -5.36
C GLU A 193 -4.29 -15.16 -5.26
N GLY A 194 -3.74 -14.99 -4.06
CA GLY A 194 -2.30 -15.07 -3.84
C GLY A 194 -1.50 -13.85 -4.31
N TRP A 195 -2.13 -12.67 -4.40
CA TRP A 195 -1.44 -11.42 -4.73
C TRP A 195 -0.20 -11.17 -3.87
N LEU A 196 -0.21 -11.57 -2.59
CA LEU A 196 0.96 -11.45 -1.70
C LEU A 196 2.13 -12.29 -2.20
N GLN A 197 1.90 -13.55 -2.58
CA GLN A 197 2.96 -14.38 -3.15
C GLN A 197 3.45 -13.79 -4.48
N GLN A 198 2.55 -13.34 -5.35
CA GLN A 198 2.91 -12.74 -6.62
C GLN A 198 3.73 -11.46 -6.43
N PHE A 199 3.26 -10.55 -5.57
CA PHE A 199 3.95 -9.32 -5.19
C PHE A 199 5.36 -9.58 -4.62
N ILE A 200 5.50 -10.62 -3.79
CA ILE A 200 6.79 -11.05 -3.27
C ILE A 200 7.67 -11.63 -4.39
N LEU A 201 7.14 -12.48 -5.27
CA LEU A 201 7.87 -13.08 -6.38
C LEU A 201 8.39 -12.04 -7.37
N ASP A 202 7.55 -11.07 -7.72
CA ASP A 202 7.90 -9.98 -8.61
C ASP A 202 8.96 -9.07 -7.95
N SER A 203 8.87 -8.89 -6.64
CA SER A 203 9.92 -8.23 -5.84
C SER A 203 11.23 -9.03 -5.75
N ARG A 204 11.20 -10.36 -5.87
CA ARG A 204 12.36 -11.28 -5.77
C ARG A 204 13.13 -11.48 -7.06
N LEU A 205 12.53 -11.26 -8.23
CA LEU A 205 13.25 -11.13 -9.51
C LEU A 205 14.31 -10.02 -9.48
N SER A 206 14.36 -9.31 -8.37
CA SER A 206 15.09 -8.10 -8.13
C SER A 206 16.17 -8.19 -7.01
N LEU A 207 16.13 -9.18 -6.09
CA LEU A 207 17.14 -9.57 -5.07
C LEU A 207 16.55 -10.65 -4.10
N ALA A 208 17.40 -11.47 -3.48
CA ALA A 208 17.17 -12.85 -3.02
C ALA A 208 16.13 -13.19 -1.90
N LYS A 209 15.53 -14.40 -2.07
CA LYS A 209 15.04 -15.46 -1.14
C LYS A 209 14.34 -15.11 0.19
N ILE A 210 13.00 -15.16 0.16
CA ILE A 210 12.13 -15.58 1.27
C ILE A 210 11.53 -16.96 0.86
N PRO A 211 11.15 -17.89 1.77
CA PRO A 211 10.39 -19.10 1.40
C PRO A 211 8.97 -18.76 0.89
N LEU A 212 8.30 -19.69 0.19
CA LEU A 212 6.97 -19.47 -0.44
C LEU A 212 5.80 -20.08 0.35
N ASP A 213 6.08 -20.82 1.42
CA ASP A 213 5.07 -21.60 2.14
C ASP A 213 4.58 -20.86 3.38
N ALA A 214 3.81 -19.79 3.14
CA ALA A 214 3.07 -19.11 4.20
C ALA A 214 1.82 -18.44 3.61
N SER A 215 0.75 -19.22 3.51
CA SER A 215 -0.57 -18.72 3.12
C SER A 215 -1.22 -17.97 4.28
N ARG A 216 -1.21 -16.63 4.25
CA ARG A 216 -2.33 -15.85 4.82
C ARG A 216 -3.37 -15.72 3.71
N GLN A 217 -4.32 -16.64 3.67
CA GLN A 217 -5.44 -16.56 2.72
C GLN A 217 -6.46 -15.56 3.27
N ILE A 218 -6.47 -14.35 2.71
CA ILE A 218 -7.69 -13.58 2.60
C ILE A 218 -7.99 -13.46 1.11
N ASP A 219 -9.09 -14.08 0.67
CA ASP A 219 -9.66 -13.82 -0.65
C ASP A 219 -10.08 -12.36 -0.70
N MET A 220 -9.26 -11.52 -1.35
CA MET A 220 -9.55 -10.10 -1.54
C MET A 220 -10.44 -9.96 -2.78
N ALA A 221 -11.69 -10.42 -2.67
CA ALA A 221 -12.68 -10.15 -3.70
C ALA A 221 -13.00 -8.65 -3.69
N ARG A 222 -12.88 -8.00 -4.87
CA ARG A 222 -13.42 -6.66 -5.06
C ARG A 222 -14.91 -6.69 -4.69
N PRO A 223 -15.42 -5.77 -3.86
CA PRO A 223 -16.86 -5.70 -3.61
C PRO A 223 -17.59 -5.58 -4.95
N SER A 224 -18.48 -6.53 -5.25
CA SER A 224 -19.20 -6.63 -6.54
C SER A 224 -20.00 -5.38 -6.91
N ASN A 225 -20.23 -4.50 -5.94
CA ASN A 225 -21.02 -3.28 -6.08
C ASN A 225 -20.22 -2.07 -6.62
N LEU A 226 -18.94 -2.26 -7.00
CA LEU A 226 -18.08 -1.20 -7.55
C LEU A 226 -17.98 -1.21 -9.09
N GLU A 227 -18.56 -2.22 -9.75
CA GLU A 227 -18.49 -2.36 -11.22
C GLU A 227 -19.61 -1.64 -11.99
N ASP A 228 -20.64 -1.13 -11.30
CA ASP A 228 -21.88 -0.63 -11.95
C ASP A 228 -22.04 0.91 -11.98
N THR A 229 -20.99 1.71 -11.80
CA THR A 229 -21.09 3.17 -12.05
C THR A 229 -20.27 3.61 -13.24
N VAL A 230 -20.73 3.21 -14.43
CA VAL A 230 -20.48 3.90 -15.69
C VAL A 230 -21.84 4.27 -16.28
N ASP A 231 -22.24 5.52 -16.08
CA ASP A 231 -23.23 6.23 -16.89
C ASP A 231 -22.55 7.47 -17.49
#